data_AF-C6KDV8-F1
#
_entry.id   AF-C6KDV8-F1
#
_cell.length_a   1.000
_cell.length_b   1.000
_cell.length_c   1.000
_cell.angle_alpha   90.00
_cell.angle_beta   90.00
_cell.angle_gamma   90.00
#
_symmetry.space_group_name_H-M   'P 1'
#
loop_
_entity.id
_entity.type
_entity.pdbx_description
1 polymer ?
#
loop_
_entity_poly.entity_id
_entity_poly.type
_entity_poly.pdbx_seq_one_letter_code
_entity_poly.pdbx_strand_id
1 'polypeptide(L)'
;LCLEERDWLPGQPVLENLSQSIQLSKKTVFVMTDKYAKTENFKIAFYLSHQRLMDEKVDVIILIFLEKPLQKSKFLQLRKRLCGSSVLEWPTNPQAHPYFWQCLKNALATDNHVTYSQVFKETA
;
A
#
# COMPACT_ATOMS: atom_id res chain seq x y z
N LEU A 1 9.66 -1.38 -11.57
CA LEU A 1 8.90 -2.35 -10.77
C LEU A 1 9.91 -3.15 -9.97
N CYS A 2 9.84 -3.12 -8.64
CA CYS A 2 10.69 -3.89 -7.74
C CYS A 2 9.87 -5.04 -7.12
N LEU A 3 10.41 -6.26 -7.12
CA LEU A 3 9.80 -7.47 -6.57
C LEU A 3 10.78 -8.19 -5.65
N GLU A 4 10.33 -8.60 -4.46
CA GLU A 4 11.12 -9.27 -3.42
C GLU A 4 11.91 -10.47 -3.94
N GLU A 5 11.25 -11.42 -4.62
CA GLU A 5 11.90 -12.65 -5.09
C GLU A 5 12.85 -12.47 -6.28
N ARG A 6 12.78 -11.33 -6.99
CA ARG A 6 13.53 -11.09 -8.23
C ARG A 6 14.68 -10.10 -8.06
N ASP A 7 14.44 -9.04 -7.31
CA ASP A 7 15.30 -7.85 -7.31
C ASP A 7 16.11 -7.70 -6.00
N TRP A 8 15.80 -8.49 -4.95
CA TRP A 8 16.56 -8.43 -3.71
C TRP A 8 17.91 -9.13 -3.84
N LEU A 9 18.95 -8.47 -3.31
CA LEU A 9 20.30 -8.99 -3.36
C LEU A 9 20.47 -10.13 -2.35
N PRO A 10 21.00 -11.30 -2.77
CA PRO A 10 21.28 -12.39 -1.85
C PRO A 10 22.38 -12.00 -0.87
N GLY A 11 22.23 -12.42 0.39
CA GLY A 11 23.17 -12.09 1.46
C GLY A 11 22.94 -10.71 2.11
N GLN A 12 22.09 -9.86 1.54
CA GLN A 12 21.69 -8.60 2.16
C GLN A 12 20.54 -8.83 3.16
N PRO A 13 20.54 -8.18 4.33
CA PRO A 13 19.45 -8.31 5.30
C PRO A 13 18.09 -7.92 4.70
N VAL A 14 17.05 -8.69 5.03
CA VAL A 14 15.67 -8.45 4.58
C VAL A 14 15.21 -7.01 4.89
N LEU A 15 15.57 -6.49 6.07
CA LEU A 15 15.23 -5.12 6.46
C LEU A 15 15.84 -4.07 5.52
N GLU A 16 17.10 -4.26 5.10
CA GLU A 16 17.76 -3.34 4.18
C GLU A 16 17.15 -3.42 2.79
N ASN A 17 16.92 -4.63 2.29
CA ASN A 17 16.24 -4.86 1.02
C ASN A 17 14.84 -4.22 0.99
N LEU A 18 14.07 -4.37 2.09
CA LEU A 18 12.77 -3.72 2.26
C LEU A 18 12.87 -2.19 2.23
N SER A 19 13.76 -1.64 3.05
CA SER A 19 13.96 -0.19 3.15
C SER A 19 14.33 0.43 1.80
N GLN A 20 15.31 -0.14 1.11
CA GLN A 20 15.75 0.31 -0.22
C GLN A 20 14.63 0.18 -1.25
N SER A 21 13.94 -0.96 -1.29
CA SER A 21 12.83 -1.19 -2.22
C SER A 21 11.72 -0.16 -2.05
N ILE A 22 11.38 0.19 -0.80
CA ILE A 22 10.35 1.16 -0.48
C ILE A 22 10.81 2.59 -0.81
N GLN A 23 12.04 2.96 -0.49
CA GLN A 23 12.57 4.31 -0.75
C GLN A 23 12.70 4.60 -2.25
N LEU A 24 13.19 3.64 -3.02
CA LEU A 24 13.41 3.78 -4.47
C LEU A 24 12.13 3.63 -5.30
N SER A 25 11.07 3.08 -4.72
CA SER A 25 9.77 2.93 -5.39
C SER A 25 8.89 4.16 -5.21
N LYS A 26 8.09 4.51 -6.24
CA LYS A 26 7.07 5.56 -6.13
C LYS A 26 5.85 5.15 -5.30
N LYS A 27 5.54 3.85 -5.32
CA LYS A 27 4.40 3.22 -4.65
C LYS A 27 4.83 1.85 -4.15
N THR A 28 4.31 1.45 -3.00
CA THR A 28 4.46 0.12 -2.40
C THR A 28 3.09 -0.56 -2.43
N VAL A 29 2.98 -1.62 -3.23
CA VAL A 29 1.72 -2.38 -3.40
C VAL A 29 1.74 -3.61 -2.51
N PHE A 30 0.81 -3.68 -1.57
CA PHE A 30 0.63 -4.83 -0.70
C PHE A 30 -0.53 -5.69 -1.22
N VAL A 31 -0.22 -6.93 -1.61
CA VAL A 31 -1.21 -7.92 -2.01
C VAL A 31 -1.60 -8.74 -0.79
N MET A 32 -2.73 -8.37 -0.20
CA MET A 32 -3.21 -8.85 1.09
C MET A 32 -3.92 -10.19 0.96
N THR A 33 -3.45 -11.15 1.75
CA THR A 33 -4.10 -12.43 2.09
C THR A 33 -4.04 -12.61 3.61
N ASP A 34 -4.86 -13.50 4.16
CA ASP A 34 -4.85 -13.81 5.60
C ASP A 34 -3.48 -14.31 6.09
N LYS A 35 -2.72 -15.00 5.23
CA LYS A 35 -1.37 -15.46 5.54
C LYS A 35 -0.37 -14.31 5.53
N TYR A 36 -0.38 -13.50 4.47
CA TYR A 36 0.57 -12.41 4.31
C TYR A 36 0.44 -11.36 5.42
N ALA A 37 -0.79 -11.04 5.84
CA ALA A 37 -1.06 -10.09 6.91
C ALA A 37 -0.43 -10.45 8.27
N LYS A 38 -0.08 -11.73 8.48
CA LYS A 38 0.54 -12.24 9.72
C LYS A 38 2.07 -12.25 9.67
N THR A 39 2.66 -12.09 8.48
CA THR A 39 4.11 -12.15 8.29
C THR A 39 4.81 -10.96 8.92
N GLU A 40 6.06 -11.17 9.34
CA GLU A 40 6.91 -10.10 9.85
C GLU A 40 7.32 -9.12 8.74
N ASN A 41 7.64 -9.65 7.55
CA ASN A 41 7.95 -8.84 6.38
C ASN A 41 6.84 -7.83 6.07
N PHE A 42 5.56 -8.23 6.10
CA PHE A 42 4.44 -7.30 5.94
C PHE A 42 4.47 -6.19 7.00
N LYS A 43 4.61 -6.54 8.28
CA LYS A 43 4.58 -5.55 9.38
C LYS A 43 5.70 -4.52 9.23
N ILE A 44 6.91 -4.99 8.93
CA ILE A 44 8.09 -4.13 8.73
C ILE A 44 7.90 -3.25 7.48
N ALA A 45 7.56 -3.85 6.34
CA ALA A 45 7.36 -3.13 5.09
C ALA A 45 6.26 -2.06 5.20
N PHE A 46 5.17 -2.40 5.88
CA PHE A 46 4.05 -1.51 6.14
C PHE A 46 4.46 -0.36 7.05
N TYR A 47 5.19 -0.66 8.13
CA TYR A 47 5.74 0.37 9.03
C TYR A 47 6.68 1.33 8.30
N LEU A 48 7.64 0.83 7.52
CA LEU A 48 8.57 1.66 6.74
C LEU A 48 7.85 2.54 5.72
N SER A 49 6.86 1.98 5.02
CA SER A 49 6.04 2.75 4.08
C SER A 49 5.23 3.85 4.78
N HIS A 50 4.79 3.60 6.02
CA HIS A 50 4.08 4.59 6.83
C HIS A 50 5.00 5.67 7.39
N GLN A 51 6.24 5.31 7.80
CA GLN A 51 7.24 6.31 8.19
C GLN A 51 7.52 7.28 7.05
N ARG A 52 7.67 6.77 5.82
CA ARG A 52 7.83 7.64 4.64
C ARG A 52 6.68 8.62 4.46
N LEU A 53 5.45 8.19 4.71
CA LEU A 53 4.30 9.09 4.72
C LEU A 53 4.42 10.17 5.81
N MET A 54 4.87 9.85 7.02
CA MET A 54 4.99 10.83 8.11
C MET A 54 6.13 11.82 7.87
N ASP A 55 7.29 11.32 7.42
CA ASP A 55 8.52 12.10 7.29
C ASP A 55 8.51 12.93 5.98
N GLU A 56 8.11 12.32 4.86
CA GLU A 56 8.14 12.96 3.53
C GLU A 56 6.76 13.52 3.11
N LYS A 57 5.68 13.22 3.85
CA LYS A 57 4.28 13.58 3.49
C LYS A 57 3.82 12.96 2.17
N VAL A 58 4.36 11.79 1.82
CA VAL A 58 4.07 11.07 0.58
C VAL A 58 3.37 9.73 0.89
N ASP A 59 2.08 9.59 0.53
CA ASP A 59 1.38 8.31 0.70
C ASP A 59 1.73 7.31 -0.39
N VAL A 60 2.76 6.50 -0.17
CA VAL A 60 3.20 5.49 -1.14
C VAL A 60 2.40 4.18 -1.08
N ILE A 61 1.50 4.00 -0.10
CA ILE A 61 0.90 2.69 0.18
C ILE A 61 -0.30 2.42 -0.75
N ILE A 62 -0.36 1.23 -1.35
CA ILE A 62 -1.56 0.70 -2.02
C ILE A 62 -1.86 -0.67 -1.42
N LEU A 63 -3.09 -0.88 -0.97
CA LEU A 63 -3.56 -2.16 -0.44
C LEU A 63 -4.49 -2.83 -1.45
N ILE A 64 -4.19 -4.06 -1.83
CA ILE A 64 -5.04 -4.91 -2.68
C ILE A 64 -5.49 -6.11 -1.85
N PHE A 65 -6.79 -6.29 -1.67
CA PHE A 65 -7.34 -7.44 -0.95
C PHE A 65 -7.80 -8.51 -1.93
N LEU A 66 -7.15 -9.68 -1.92
CA LEU A 66 -7.57 -10.84 -2.73
C LEU A 66 -8.72 -11.61 -2.09
N GLU A 67 -8.83 -11.53 -0.77
CA GLU A 67 -9.88 -12.14 0.04
C GLU A 67 -10.69 -11.03 0.71
N LYS A 68 -11.93 -11.32 1.13
CA LYS A 68 -12.74 -10.31 1.83
C LYS A 68 -12.01 -9.88 3.11
N PRO A 69 -11.63 -8.59 3.25
CA PRO A 69 -10.94 -8.14 4.45
C PRO A 69 -11.84 -8.33 5.66
N LEU A 70 -11.25 -8.73 6.79
CA LEU A 70 -11.93 -8.63 8.08
C LEU A 70 -12.22 -7.15 8.35
N GLN A 71 -13.44 -6.70 8.06
CA GLN A 71 -13.88 -5.29 8.09
C GLN A 71 -13.81 -4.63 9.48
N LYS A 72 -13.27 -5.31 10.49
CA LYS A 72 -13.14 -4.86 11.88
C LYS A 72 -11.91 -3.98 12.14
N SER A 73 -10.96 -3.90 11.19
CA SER A 73 -9.77 -3.06 11.39
C SER A 73 -10.11 -1.57 11.28
N LYS A 74 -10.00 -0.85 12.41
CA LYS A 74 -10.18 0.62 12.45
C LYS A 74 -9.23 1.34 11.48
N PHE A 75 -8.02 0.81 11.32
CA PHE A 75 -7.05 1.34 10.38
C PHE A 75 -7.56 1.28 8.93
N LEU A 76 -8.09 0.13 8.50
CA LEU A 76 -8.62 -0.02 7.13
C LEU A 76 -9.83 0.88 6.90
N GLN A 77 -10.70 1.01 7.89
CA GLN A 77 -11.84 1.91 7.82
C GLN A 77 -11.39 3.37 7.67
N LEU A 78 -10.40 3.79 8.46
CA LEU A 78 -9.83 5.13 8.37
C LEU A 78 -9.16 5.36 7.00
N ARG A 79 -8.32 4.42 6.55
CA ARG A 79 -7.63 4.52 5.27
C ARG A 79 -8.60 4.53 4.09
N LYS A 80 -9.69 3.76 4.12
CA LYS A 80 -10.74 3.83 3.08
C LYS A 80 -11.40 5.21 3.02
N ARG A 81 -11.54 5.90 4.16
CA ARG A 81 -12.10 7.25 4.21
C ARG A 81 -11.11 8.30 3.72
N LEU A 82 -9.86 8.23 4.17
CA LEU A 82 -8.84 9.24 3.88
C LEU A 82 -8.16 9.06 2.51
N CYS A 83 -8.01 7.80 2.08
CA CYS A 83 -7.21 7.41 0.92
C CYS A 83 -7.96 6.34 0.11
N GLY A 84 -9.24 6.58 -0.18
CA GLY A 84 -10.15 5.59 -0.79
C GLY A 84 -9.65 4.95 -2.08
N SER A 85 -8.92 5.70 -2.92
CA SER A 85 -8.32 5.18 -4.16
C SER A 85 -7.14 4.21 -3.94
N SER A 86 -6.54 4.20 -2.74
CA SER A 86 -5.39 3.37 -2.39
C SER A 86 -5.76 2.01 -1.81
N VAL A 87 -7.06 1.73 -1.60
CA VAL A 87 -7.56 0.47 -1.06
C VAL A 87 -8.45 -0.18 -2.11
N LEU A 88 -7.99 -1.28 -2.68
CA LEU A 88 -8.65 -2.00 -3.76
C LEU A 88 -9.03 -3.39 -3.30
N GLU A 89 -10.20 -3.86 -3.72
CA GLU A 89 -10.68 -5.21 -3.46
C GLU A 89 -10.75 -5.97 -4.79
N TRP A 90 -10.22 -7.18 -4.81
CA TRP A 90 -10.29 -8.03 -5.98
C TRP A 90 -11.75 -8.44 -6.24
N PRO A 91 -12.29 -8.21 -7.45
CA PRO A 91 -13.70 -8.51 -7.71
C PRO A 91 -13.95 -10.01 -7.78
N THR A 92 -15.06 -10.48 -7.19
CA THR A 92 -15.53 -11.87 -7.39
C THR A 92 -16.15 -12.06 -8.78
N ASN A 93 -16.68 -10.99 -9.39
CA ASN A 93 -17.22 -11.02 -10.74
C ASN A 93 -16.11 -10.77 -11.77
N PRO A 94 -15.80 -11.73 -12.67
CA PRO A 94 -14.77 -11.56 -13.69
C PRO A 94 -14.99 -10.36 -14.62
N GLN A 95 -16.23 -9.98 -14.86
CA GLN A 95 -16.58 -8.82 -15.70
C GLN A 95 -16.14 -7.48 -15.07
N ALA A 96 -15.89 -7.46 -13.76
CA ALA A 96 -15.39 -6.28 -13.06
C ALA A 96 -13.85 -6.21 -12.99
N HIS A 97 -13.12 -7.23 -13.46
CA HIS A 97 -11.65 -7.20 -13.49
C HIS A 97 -11.08 -6.01 -14.29
N PRO A 98 -11.60 -5.65 -15.49
CA PRO A 98 -11.09 -4.49 -16.23
C PRO A 98 -11.18 -3.19 -15.43
N TYR A 99 -12.29 -3.01 -14.70
CA TYR A 99 -12.49 -1.87 -13.81
C TYR A 99 -11.48 -1.86 -12.66
N PHE A 100 -11.24 -3.00 -12.01
CA PHE A 100 -10.20 -3.14 -10.98
C PHE A 100 -8.82 -2.69 -11.50
N TRP A 101 -8.42 -3.16 -12.69
CA TRP A 101 -7.14 -2.79 -13.28
C TRP A 101 -7.06 -1.30 -13.61
N GLN A 102 -8.16 -0.69 -14.03
CA GLN A 102 -8.22 0.76 -14.23
C GLN A 102 -8.05 1.52 -12.91
N CYS A 103 -8.72 1.09 -11.84
CA CYS A 103 -8.54 1.67 -10.51
C CYS A 103 -7.09 1.54 -10.02
N LEU A 104 -6.45 0.39 -10.23
CA LEU A 104 -5.04 0.19 -9.88
C LEU A 104 -4.11 1.12 -10.66
N LYS A 105 -4.32 1.26 -11.98
CA LYS A 105 -3.54 2.21 -12.80
C LYS A 105 -3.70 3.64 -12.29
N ASN A 106 -4.93 4.04 -11.97
CA ASN A 106 -5.21 5.37 -11.42
C ASN A 106 -4.48 5.56 -10.08
N ALA A 107 -4.57 4.60 -9.15
CA ALA A 107 -3.90 4.67 -7.85
C ALA A 107 -2.37 4.74 -7.95
N LEU A 108 -1.79 4.04 -8.93
CA LEU A 108 -0.36 4.10 -9.23
C LEU A 108 0.06 5.44 -9.84
N ALA A 109 -0.82 6.08 -10.63
CA ALA A 109 -0.57 7.35 -11.31
C ALA A 109 -0.84 8.59 -10.45
N THR A 110 -1.67 8.48 -9.39
CA THR A 110 -1.97 9.61 -8.49
C THR A 110 -0.70 10.13 -7.83
N ASP A 111 -0.44 11.43 -7.96
CA ASP A 111 0.62 12.12 -7.25
C ASP A 111 0.27 12.26 -5.75
N ASN A 112 1.24 11.95 -4.91
CA ASN A 112 1.04 11.62 -3.50
C ASN A 112 1.24 12.78 -2.53
N HIS A 113 1.60 13.96 -3.03
CA HIS A 113 1.79 15.15 -2.20
C HIS A 113 0.49 15.74 -1.64
N VAL A 114 -0.66 15.47 -2.27
CA VAL A 114 -1.86 16.31 -2.10
C VAL A 114 -2.80 15.81 -0.99
N THR A 115 -2.91 14.49 -0.76
CA THR A 115 -4.05 13.93 -0.01
C THR A 115 -3.98 14.12 1.51
N TYR A 116 -2.81 14.00 2.15
CA TYR A 116 -2.71 14.16 3.61
C TYR A 116 -2.68 15.63 4.06
N SER A 117 -2.22 16.52 3.20
CA SER A 117 -2.12 17.96 3.51
C SER A 117 -3.47 18.65 3.66
N GLN A 118 -4.53 18.13 3.02
CA GLN A 118 -5.88 18.68 3.11
C GLN A 118 -6.59 18.22 4.40
N VAL A 119 -6.45 16.96 4.79
CA VAL A 119 -7.12 16.39 5.98
C VAL A 119 -6.60 17.00 7.29
N PHE A 120 -5.30 17.31 7.39
CA PHE A 120 -4.72 17.94 8.59
C PHE A 120 -4.91 19.47 8.65
N LYS A 121 -5.38 20.11 7.56
CA LYS A 121 -5.72 21.54 7.57
C LYS A 121 -7.11 21.81 8.13
N GLU A 122 -8.01 20.84 8.11
CA GLU A 122 -9.38 20.98 8.65
C GLU A 122 -9.46 20.78 10.17
N THR A 123 -8.36 20.42 10.83
CA THR A 123 -8.28 20.25 12.29
C THR A 123 -7.46 21.32 13.01
N ALA A 124 -7.18 22.45 12.36
CA ALA A 124 -6.48 23.60 12.95
C ALA A 124 -7.41 24.83 13.04
#